data_AF-A0ABD2I1D1-F1
#
_entry.id   AF-A0ABD2I1D1-F1
#
_cell.length_a   1.000
_cell.length_b   1.000
_cell.length_c   1.000
_cell.angle_alpha   90.00
_cell.angle_beta   90.00
_cell.angle_gamma   90.00
#
_symmetry.space_group_name_H-M   'P 1'
#
loop_
_entity.id
_entity.type
_entity.pdbx_description
1 polymer ?
#
loop_
_entity_poly.entity_id
_entity_poly.type
_entity_poly.pdbx_seq_one_letter_code
_entity_poly.pdbx_strand_id
1 'polypeptide(L)'
;MSSFTTCSSVDEFSPLQPVFPNLSPSEEMSVLIARIAELNRAKTIEPSVASSEASGQDGYAIFPNLSPSEEMSVLIARIAELYRAKTIEPSVASSEVFGQDGYGMNDDQFNLDEEEEDEQQEESKTPTKDVSADHLKAILERIGEIEKQQQQQTKAAEERFSQLQNDQKKILEKVSEIEKQTQKKVFLKFQENCWDAFACNKYIEIIGDKSLIVRHKRPSGLWYSVFAKYPIVLNKHLSDFFYYKISVQKKEKNWVMFGFAVKQQLNKLDGPIYCAKGTYAYENYGQIWINGKGKARNAQYSYDVGDIVGIGVNSATRQIIFTKNGLRLDTSGLVDPSFSDASEERFSQLQNDQKKLEKEQKQLQKENIVSEDHLKAILERIGEIEKQQQQQTKAFLQSQNDQKKILENILSEMEKQIQKKVLLKFQENCWDSFACHNELKIIGDKSLFVNYKGPSGWRSVFAKYPIVLNKHLSDFFYYKISVQKKEKNWPISFGFAVKQQTNLDRAIRCEIGTYAYENYGQIWINGEGKGTNAEYSYSVGDTVGIGVHLTSRQMIFTKNGLRLDTSDFLVDPSFADGSLNPFVTLLSFGDKIEANFGPNFKFDLETL
;
A
#
# COMPACT_ATOMS: atom_id res chain seq x y z
N MET A 1 59.13 -0.31 -35.22
CA MET A 1 59.71 -0.61 -33.90
C MET A 1 58.85 0.06 -32.83
N SER A 2 57.90 -0.68 -32.27
CA SER A 2 57.57 -0.71 -30.84
C SER A 2 56.35 -1.62 -30.71
N SER A 3 56.58 -2.67 -29.95
CA SER A 3 55.77 -3.87 -29.75
C SER A 3 54.52 -3.56 -28.93
N PHE A 4 53.36 -4.03 -29.41
CA PHE A 4 52.19 -4.23 -28.58
C PHE A 4 52.39 -5.48 -27.72
N THR A 5 52.60 -5.27 -26.43
CA THR A 5 52.56 -6.33 -25.42
C THR A 5 51.11 -6.54 -25.01
N THR A 6 50.57 -7.71 -25.35
CA THR A 6 49.32 -8.25 -24.81
C THR A 6 49.51 -8.63 -23.35
N CYS A 7 48.69 -8.09 -22.45
CA CYS A 7 48.53 -8.62 -21.10
C CYS A 7 47.04 -8.95 -20.86
N SER A 8 46.87 -10.17 -20.37
CA SER A 8 45.67 -10.96 -20.17
C SER A 8 44.95 -10.65 -18.85
N SER A 9 43.83 -11.35 -18.67
CA SER A 9 42.99 -11.54 -17.48
C SER A 9 42.10 -10.36 -17.05
N VAL A 10 40.88 -10.34 -17.61
CA VAL A 10 39.72 -9.86 -16.87
C VAL A 10 39.30 -11.03 -15.98
N ASP A 11 39.58 -10.92 -14.69
CA ASP A 11 38.97 -11.78 -13.68
C ASP A 11 37.44 -11.60 -13.77
N GLU A 12 36.73 -12.69 -14.03
CA GLU A 12 35.29 -12.78 -13.83
C GLU A 12 35.01 -12.48 -12.35
N PHE A 13 34.50 -11.27 -12.08
CA PHE A 13 33.87 -10.96 -10.80
C PHE A 13 32.69 -11.91 -10.61
N SER A 14 32.92 -12.99 -9.88
CA SER A 14 31.86 -13.80 -9.32
C SER A 14 30.99 -12.88 -8.43
N PRO A 15 29.66 -12.87 -8.58
CA PRO A 15 28.81 -12.07 -7.72
C PRO A 15 29.06 -12.50 -6.26
N LEU A 16 29.28 -11.51 -5.38
CA LEU A 16 29.47 -11.70 -3.94
C LEU A 16 28.25 -12.41 -3.34
N GLN A 17 28.22 -13.74 -3.41
CA GLN A 17 27.22 -14.54 -2.73
C GLN A 17 27.64 -14.66 -1.26
N PRO A 18 26.75 -14.36 -0.30
CA PRO A 18 27.04 -14.62 1.09
C PRO A 18 27.16 -16.13 1.28
N VAL A 19 28.33 -16.59 1.70
CA VAL A 19 28.51 -17.97 2.13
C VAL A 19 28.44 -17.95 3.65
N PHE A 20 27.44 -18.63 4.23
CA PHE A 20 27.36 -18.87 5.66
C PHE A 20 27.87 -20.29 5.92
N PRO A 21 29.20 -20.48 6.05
CA PRO A 21 29.72 -21.79 6.35
C PRO A 21 29.12 -22.26 7.67
N ASN A 22 28.59 -23.49 7.69
CA ASN A 22 28.03 -24.18 8.84
C ASN A 22 26.57 -23.90 9.22
N LEU A 23 25.76 -23.25 8.37
CA LEU A 23 24.30 -23.19 8.57
C LEU A 23 23.58 -24.13 7.61
N SER A 24 22.56 -24.85 8.09
CA SER A 24 21.62 -25.53 7.20
C SER A 24 20.83 -24.51 6.37
N PRO A 25 20.29 -24.88 5.19
CA PRO A 25 19.50 -23.95 4.36
C PRO A 25 18.34 -23.27 5.09
N SER A 26 17.75 -23.94 6.09
CA SER A 26 16.66 -23.39 6.91
C SER A 26 17.15 -22.36 7.94
N GLU A 27 18.33 -22.57 8.52
CA GLU A 27 18.96 -21.64 9.46
C GLU A 27 19.52 -20.42 8.73
N GLU A 28 20.16 -20.63 7.57
CA GLU A 28 20.61 -19.55 6.68
C GLU A 28 19.43 -18.64 6.32
N MET A 29 18.31 -19.23 5.90
CA MET A 29 17.11 -18.48 5.55
C MET A 29 16.53 -17.69 6.73
N SER A 30 16.57 -18.23 7.95
CA SER A 30 16.07 -17.55 9.15
C SER A 30 16.91 -16.32 9.50
N VAL A 31 18.25 -16.43 9.38
CA VAL A 31 19.20 -15.33 9.59
C VAL A 31 19.01 -14.22 8.54
N LEU A 32 18.83 -14.60 7.27
CA LEU A 32 18.57 -13.66 6.18
C LEU A 32 17.25 -12.88 6.38
N ILE A 33 16.18 -13.55 6.80
CA ILE A 33 14.89 -12.93 7.08
C ILE A 33 14.99 -11.96 8.26
N ALA A 34 15.69 -12.34 9.33
CA ALA A 34 15.93 -11.48 10.49
C ALA A 34 16.68 -10.19 10.09
N ARG A 35 17.71 -10.30 9.24
CA ARG A 35 18.46 -9.15 8.74
C ARG A 35 17.62 -8.21 7.88
N ILE A 36 16.76 -8.75 7.02
CA ILE A 36 15.82 -7.93 6.23
C ILE A 36 14.84 -7.18 7.14
N ALA A 37 14.37 -7.81 8.22
CA ALA A 37 13.49 -7.15 9.19
C ALA A 37 14.20 -5.97 9.89
N GLU A 38 15.48 -6.12 10.24
CA GLU A 38 16.29 -5.04 10.81
C GLU A 38 16.49 -3.87 9.84
N LEU A 39 16.87 -4.15 8.59
CA LEU A 39 17.05 -3.11 7.56
C LEU A 39 15.76 -2.32 7.34
N ASN A 40 14.60 -2.97 7.39
CA ASN A 40 13.30 -2.31 7.30
C ASN A 40 12.99 -1.45 8.54
N ARG A 41 13.33 -1.91 9.76
CA ARG A 41 13.19 -1.09 10.98
C ARG A 41 14.06 0.17 10.91
N ALA A 42 15.32 0.04 10.49
CA ALA A 42 16.25 1.15 10.35
C ALA A 42 15.77 2.21 9.34
N LYS A 43 15.07 1.80 8.27
CA LYS A 43 14.50 2.72 7.26
C LYS A 43 13.30 3.53 7.76
N THR A 44 12.72 3.15 8.91
CA THR A 44 11.49 3.74 9.45
C THR A 44 11.79 4.84 10.50
N ILE A 45 13.05 4.99 10.91
CA ILE A 45 13.48 6.02 11.86
C ILE A 45 14.18 7.13 11.08
N GLU A 46 13.62 8.35 11.08
CA GLU A 46 14.29 9.52 10.51
C GLU A 46 15.57 9.86 11.29
N PRO A 47 16.66 10.26 10.62
CA PRO A 47 17.89 10.66 11.31
C PRO A 47 17.71 12.06 11.90
N SER A 48 17.36 12.14 13.18
CA SER A 48 17.49 13.38 13.95
C SER A 48 18.57 13.23 15.02
N VAL A 49 19.59 14.08 14.88
CA VAL A 49 20.72 14.35 15.79
C VAL A 49 21.67 13.16 16.04
N ALA A 50 22.72 13.10 15.21
CA ALA A 50 23.94 12.37 15.56
C ALA A 50 24.62 13.11 16.73
N SER A 51 24.61 12.49 17.91
CA SER A 51 25.68 12.67 18.90
C SER A 51 26.59 11.45 18.78
N SER A 52 27.86 11.73 18.53
CA SER A 52 28.93 10.76 18.47
C SER A 52 29.22 10.24 19.88
N GLU A 53 28.83 9.01 20.18
CA GLU A 53 29.51 8.09 21.11
C GLU A 53 28.64 6.84 21.31
N ALA A 54 28.93 5.80 20.54
CA ALA A 54 28.65 4.42 20.92
C ALA A 54 29.64 3.51 20.19
N SER A 55 30.70 3.14 20.90
CA SER A 55 31.42 1.87 20.74
C SER A 55 30.42 0.73 20.57
N GLY A 56 30.52 -0.15 19.58
CA GLY A 56 31.66 -1.02 19.37
C GLY A 56 31.50 -2.30 20.19
N GLN A 57 30.44 -3.09 19.95
CA GLN A 57 30.31 -4.53 20.22
C GLN A 57 28.90 -4.95 19.80
N ASP A 58 28.80 -5.59 18.63
CA ASP A 58 27.85 -6.65 18.27
C ASP A 58 27.93 -6.85 16.75
N GLY A 59 28.74 -7.82 16.36
CA GLY A 59 29.14 -8.04 14.98
C GLY A 59 28.18 -8.94 14.23
N TYR A 60 27.43 -8.39 13.28
CA TYR A 60 26.88 -9.11 12.11
C TYR A 60 26.62 -8.13 10.95
N ALA A 61 27.65 -7.43 10.49
CA ALA A 61 27.58 -6.76 9.19
C ALA A 61 27.91 -7.79 8.10
N ILE A 62 26.88 -8.37 7.48
CA ILE A 62 27.01 -9.44 6.48
C ILE A 62 27.64 -8.90 5.19
N PHE A 63 27.46 -7.60 4.90
CA PHE A 63 28.05 -6.91 3.73
C PHE A 63 28.54 -5.51 4.09
N PRO A 64 29.80 -5.33 4.50
CA PRO A 64 30.29 -4.03 4.98
C PRO A 64 30.34 -2.92 3.91
N ASN A 65 30.14 -3.25 2.63
CA ASN A 65 30.32 -2.34 1.50
C ASN A 65 29.05 -2.08 0.67
N LEU A 66 27.87 -2.56 1.08
CA LEU A 66 26.62 -2.33 0.38
C LEU A 66 25.77 -1.29 1.10
N SER A 67 25.06 -0.43 0.35
CA SER A 67 24.02 0.40 0.95
C SER A 67 22.87 -0.49 1.47
N PRO A 68 22.08 -0.04 2.46
CA PRO A 68 20.97 -0.84 3.00
C PRO A 68 19.97 -1.35 1.95
N SER A 69 19.79 -0.61 0.84
CA SER A 69 18.91 -1.02 -0.26
C SER A 69 19.53 -2.09 -1.15
N GLU A 70 20.85 -2.03 -1.35
CA GLU A 70 21.60 -3.04 -2.12
C GLU A 70 21.76 -4.32 -1.30
N GLU A 71 22.09 -4.20 0.00
CA GLU A 71 22.12 -5.32 0.95
C GLU A 71 20.77 -6.07 0.95
N MET A 72 19.67 -5.34 1.08
CA MET A 72 18.33 -5.93 1.05
C MET A 72 18.02 -6.65 -0.28
N SER A 73 18.50 -6.12 -1.41
CA SER A 73 18.28 -6.74 -2.72
C SER A 73 19.05 -8.06 -2.87
N VAL A 74 20.29 -8.11 -2.35
CA VAL A 74 21.12 -9.32 -2.35
C VAL A 74 20.56 -10.38 -1.41
N LEU A 75 20.09 -9.99 -0.21
CA LEU A 75 19.47 -10.90 0.75
C LEU A 75 18.18 -11.53 0.19
N ILE A 76 17.32 -10.75 -0.48
CA ILE A 76 16.10 -11.24 -1.12
C ILE A 76 16.42 -12.22 -2.25
N ALA A 77 17.44 -11.93 -3.06
CA ALA A 77 17.89 -12.82 -4.13
C ALA A 77 18.37 -14.17 -3.56
N ARG A 78 19.15 -14.16 -2.47
CA ARG A 78 19.64 -15.37 -1.81
C ARG A 78 18.52 -16.22 -1.20
N ILE A 79 17.53 -15.59 -0.55
CA ILE A 79 16.34 -16.29 -0.05
C ILE A 79 15.61 -16.98 -1.22
N ALA A 80 15.45 -16.30 -2.35
CA ALA A 80 14.81 -16.88 -3.53
C ALA A 80 15.61 -18.07 -4.10
N GLU A 81 16.95 -18.06 -4.05
CA GLU A 81 17.79 -19.21 -4.40
C GLU A 81 17.59 -20.38 -3.44
N LEU A 82 17.61 -20.15 -2.12
CA LEU A 82 17.38 -21.20 -1.11
C LEU A 82 16.00 -21.86 -1.25
N TYR A 83 14.98 -21.07 -1.56
CA TYR A 83 13.64 -21.61 -1.88
C TYR A 83 13.65 -22.49 -3.13
N ARG A 84 14.38 -22.11 -4.19
CA ARG A 84 14.49 -22.92 -5.42
C ARG A 84 15.24 -24.22 -5.18
N ALA A 85 16.32 -24.18 -4.40
CA ALA A 85 17.09 -25.37 -4.03
C ALA A 85 16.25 -26.38 -3.24
N LYS A 86 15.45 -25.91 -2.27
CA LYS A 86 14.52 -26.75 -1.50
C LYS A 86 13.42 -27.42 -2.34
N THR A 87 13.11 -26.85 -3.51
CA THR A 87 12.06 -27.37 -4.40
C THR A 87 12.60 -28.39 -5.41
N ILE A 88 13.92 -28.55 -5.51
CA ILE A 88 14.58 -29.36 -6.57
C ILE A 88 15.19 -30.67 -6.04
N GLU A 89 15.30 -30.91 -4.73
CA GLU A 89 15.83 -32.21 -4.24
C GLU A 89 14.89 -33.37 -4.61
N PRO A 90 15.33 -34.34 -5.45
CA PRO A 90 14.63 -35.60 -5.62
C PRO A 90 14.99 -36.51 -4.45
N SER A 91 13.98 -37.12 -3.82
CA SER A 91 14.17 -38.16 -2.80
C SER A 91 14.85 -39.38 -3.43
N VAL A 92 16.17 -39.46 -3.33
CA VAL A 92 16.94 -40.68 -3.61
C VAL A 92 17.01 -41.48 -2.32
N ALA A 93 16.42 -42.67 -2.36
CA ALA A 93 16.58 -43.69 -1.35
C ALA A 93 18.05 -44.13 -1.24
N SER A 94 18.52 -44.38 -0.02
CA SER A 94 19.69 -45.23 0.22
C SER A 94 19.35 -46.28 1.29
N SER A 95 19.30 -47.54 0.84
CA SER A 95 19.84 -48.69 1.60
C SER A 95 21.37 -48.60 1.51
N GLU A 96 22.15 -48.85 2.56
CA GLU A 96 22.65 -50.16 3.00
C GLU A 96 23.55 -49.93 4.25
N VAL A 97 23.42 -50.70 5.34
CA VAL A 97 24.23 -51.87 5.77
C VAL A 97 25.28 -51.56 6.87
N PHE A 98 25.20 -52.38 7.92
CA PHE A 98 26.11 -52.72 9.04
C PHE A 98 27.52 -52.11 9.15
N GLY A 99 27.84 -51.69 10.38
CA GLY A 99 29.19 -51.62 10.95
C GLY A 99 29.12 -51.58 12.49
N GLN A 100 29.84 -52.50 13.13
CA GLN A 100 29.94 -52.74 14.59
C GLN A 100 30.77 -51.67 15.34
N ASP A 101 30.83 -51.86 16.67
CA ASP A 101 31.66 -51.20 17.70
C ASP A 101 30.93 -50.03 18.40
N GLY A 102 30.83 -49.88 19.72
CA GLY A 102 31.34 -50.58 20.91
C GLY A 102 31.28 -49.57 22.08
N TYR A 103 31.09 -50.04 23.32
CA TYR A 103 31.00 -49.28 24.60
C TYR A 103 29.72 -48.46 24.82
N GLY A 104 29.06 -48.44 25.97
CA GLY A 104 29.27 -49.07 27.28
C GLY A 104 28.24 -48.51 28.28
N MET A 105 27.83 -49.34 29.24
CA MET A 105 27.27 -49.03 30.57
C MET A 105 26.25 -47.86 30.70
N ASN A 106 25.02 -48.17 31.11
CA ASN A 106 24.63 -48.00 32.51
C ASN A 106 23.26 -48.62 32.80
N ASP A 107 23.20 -49.19 33.99
CA ASP A 107 22.05 -49.70 34.71
C ASP A 107 20.91 -48.69 34.76
N ASP A 108 19.67 -49.18 34.68
CA ASP A 108 18.77 -49.06 35.82
C ASP A 108 17.55 -49.97 35.67
N GLN A 109 17.28 -50.63 36.78
CA GLN A 109 16.21 -51.57 37.06
C GLN A 109 14.83 -50.96 36.82
N PHE A 110 13.89 -51.75 36.29
CA PHE A 110 12.56 -51.86 36.88
C PHE A 110 11.95 -53.24 36.55
N ASN A 111 11.77 -54.03 37.60
CA ASN A 111 10.89 -55.19 37.67
C ASN A 111 9.45 -54.79 37.25
N LEU A 112 8.72 -55.73 36.65
CA LEU A 112 7.56 -56.38 37.29
C LEU A 112 6.99 -57.45 36.34
N ASP A 113 7.11 -58.68 36.85
CA ASP A 113 6.14 -59.78 36.84
C ASP A 113 5.84 -60.55 35.55
N GLU A 114 6.53 -61.70 35.51
CA GLU A 114 6.11 -63.01 35.03
C GLU A 114 4.63 -63.32 35.32
N GLU A 115 3.90 -63.73 34.29
CA GLU A 115 2.97 -64.84 34.40
C GLU A 115 3.27 -65.80 33.24
N GLU A 116 3.86 -66.93 33.60
CA GLU A 116 3.97 -68.15 32.79
C GLU A 116 2.57 -68.72 32.58
N GLU A 117 2.20 -69.00 31.34
CA GLU A 117 1.39 -70.20 31.05
C GLU A 117 2.04 -70.95 29.90
N ASP A 118 2.49 -72.13 30.27
CA ASP A 118 3.08 -73.19 29.49
C ASP A 118 2.12 -73.78 28.45
N GLU A 119 2.75 -74.51 27.54
CA GLU A 119 2.29 -75.78 26.98
C GLU A 119 1.69 -75.85 25.55
N GLN A 120 2.43 -76.66 24.78
CA GLN A 120 1.99 -77.63 23.76
C GLN A 120 2.03 -77.20 22.29
N GLN A 121 3.17 -77.57 21.69
CA GLN A 121 3.28 -78.02 20.31
C GLN A 121 2.29 -79.14 20.01
N GLU A 122 1.34 -78.91 19.10
CA GLU A 122 0.66 -79.98 18.37
C GLU A 122 0.84 -79.75 16.86
N GLU A 123 1.54 -80.70 16.24
CA GLU A 123 1.55 -80.93 14.79
C GLU A 123 0.12 -81.18 14.30
N SER A 124 -0.52 -80.18 13.68
CA SER A 124 -1.75 -80.40 12.92
C SER A 124 -1.48 -80.24 11.42
N LYS A 125 -1.51 -81.38 10.73
CA LYS A 125 -1.63 -81.52 9.28
C LYS A 125 -2.68 -80.55 8.75
N THR A 126 -2.28 -79.63 7.89
CA THR A 126 -3.16 -78.73 7.13
C THR A 126 -4.15 -79.55 6.29
N PRO A 127 -5.46 -79.51 6.58
CA PRO A 127 -6.45 -79.80 5.56
C PRO A 127 -6.50 -78.57 4.66
N THR A 128 -6.17 -78.73 3.38
CA THR A 128 -6.59 -77.80 2.32
C THR A 128 -8.11 -77.71 2.37
N LYS A 129 -8.62 -76.79 3.18
CA LYS A 129 -10.01 -76.40 3.19
C LYS A 129 -10.22 -75.61 1.92
N ASP A 130 -10.92 -76.22 0.97
CA ASP A 130 -11.63 -75.50 -0.07
C ASP A 130 -12.33 -74.30 0.57
N VAL A 131 -11.86 -73.10 0.23
CA VAL A 131 -12.53 -71.86 0.61
C VAL A 131 -13.89 -71.93 -0.06
N SER A 132 -14.92 -72.18 0.75
CA SER A 132 -16.30 -72.20 0.28
C SER A 132 -16.56 -70.93 -0.53
N ALA A 133 -17.23 -71.09 -1.69
CA ALA A 133 -17.66 -70.00 -2.55
C ALA A 133 -18.39 -68.87 -1.79
N ASP A 134 -18.99 -69.19 -0.64
CA ASP A 134 -19.65 -68.22 0.25
C ASP A 134 -18.67 -67.22 0.87
N HIS A 135 -17.43 -67.61 1.16
CA HIS A 135 -16.43 -66.73 1.76
C HIS A 135 -15.87 -65.75 0.72
N LEU A 136 -15.62 -66.21 -0.52
CA LEU A 136 -15.25 -65.36 -1.65
C LEU A 136 -16.37 -64.37 -1.99
N LYS A 137 -17.62 -64.80 -1.94
CA LYS A 137 -18.78 -63.93 -2.15
C LYS A 137 -18.88 -62.84 -1.08
N ALA A 138 -18.66 -63.17 0.19
CA ALA A 138 -18.65 -62.19 1.27
C ALA A 138 -17.50 -61.16 1.16
N ILE A 139 -16.33 -61.59 0.68
CA ILE A 139 -15.20 -60.69 0.40
C ILE A 139 -15.54 -59.73 -0.74
N LEU A 140 -16.09 -60.24 -1.85
CA LEU A 140 -16.48 -59.40 -3.00
C LEU A 140 -17.57 -58.38 -2.64
N GLU A 141 -18.54 -58.77 -1.80
CA GLU A 141 -19.60 -57.87 -1.35
C GLU A 141 -19.04 -56.73 -0.48
N ARG A 142 -18.08 -57.06 0.39
CA ARG A 142 -17.41 -56.07 1.25
C ARG A 142 -16.48 -55.14 0.49
N ILE A 143 -15.80 -55.62 -0.56
CA ILE A 143 -15.04 -54.77 -1.49
C ILE A 143 -15.98 -53.77 -2.16
N GLY A 144 -17.14 -54.23 -2.64
CA GLY A 144 -18.14 -53.35 -3.27
C GLY A 144 -18.68 -52.27 -2.31
N GLU A 145 -18.84 -52.58 -1.02
CA GLU A 145 -19.23 -51.58 -0.02
C GLU A 145 -18.15 -50.52 0.23
N ILE A 146 -16.88 -50.94 0.31
CA ILE A 146 -15.73 -50.05 0.51
C ILE A 146 -15.58 -49.12 -0.70
N GLU A 147 -15.66 -49.63 -1.92
CA GLU A 147 -15.62 -48.83 -3.16
C GLU A 147 -16.73 -47.77 -3.16
N LYS A 148 -17.93 -48.13 -2.70
CA LYS A 148 -19.08 -47.22 -2.63
C LYS A 148 -18.86 -46.10 -1.60
N GLN A 149 -18.29 -46.43 -0.45
CA GLN A 149 -17.93 -45.44 0.58
C GLN A 149 -16.83 -44.50 0.09
N GLN A 150 -15.81 -45.02 -0.60
CA GLN A 150 -14.77 -44.19 -1.22
C GLN A 150 -15.35 -43.25 -2.26
N GLN A 151 -16.20 -43.75 -3.17
CA GLN A 151 -16.84 -42.90 -4.17
C GLN A 151 -17.63 -41.75 -3.52
N GLN A 152 -18.35 -42.02 -2.43
CA GLN A 152 -19.05 -40.97 -1.69
C GLN A 152 -18.10 -39.96 -1.03
N GLN A 153 -17.01 -40.43 -0.41
CA GLN A 153 -16.02 -39.53 0.21
C GLN A 153 -15.30 -38.67 -0.83
N THR A 154 -14.89 -39.26 -1.97
CA THR A 154 -14.26 -38.55 -3.08
C THR A 154 -15.20 -37.50 -3.65
N LYS A 155 -16.46 -37.86 -3.90
CA LYS A 155 -17.46 -36.91 -4.40
C LYS A 155 -17.70 -35.75 -3.44
N ALA A 156 -17.80 -36.03 -2.13
CA ALA A 156 -17.94 -34.99 -1.11
C ALA A 156 -16.70 -34.08 -1.01
N ALA A 157 -15.50 -34.63 -1.21
CA ALA A 157 -14.25 -33.87 -1.25
C ALA A 157 -14.18 -32.97 -2.50
N GLU A 158 -14.56 -33.48 -3.67
CA GLU A 158 -14.64 -32.73 -4.93
C GLU A 158 -15.64 -31.57 -4.86
N GLU A 159 -16.80 -31.77 -4.25
CA GLU A 159 -17.80 -30.73 -4.02
C GLU A 159 -17.26 -29.64 -3.09
N ARG A 160 -16.59 -30.02 -1.98
CA ARG A 160 -15.94 -29.07 -1.07
C ARG A 160 -14.80 -28.30 -1.75
N PHE A 161 -14.02 -28.98 -2.58
CA PHE A 161 -12.94 -28.34 -3.35
C PHE A 161 -13.49 -27.32 -4.34
N SER A 162 -14.54 -27.70 -5.08
CA SER A 162 -15.24 -26.80 -6.01
C SER A 162 -15.80 -25.58 -5.30
N GLN A 163 -16.36 -25.76 -4.10
CA GLN A 163 -16.85 -24.65 -3.27
C GLN A 163 -15.73 -23.70 -2.84
N LEU A 164 -14.59 -24.25 -2.38
CA LEU A 164 -13.42 -23.45 -1.99
C LEU A 164 -12.83 -22.66 -3.16
N GLN A 165 -12.74 -23.25 -4.36
CA GLN A 165 -12.29 -22.52 -5.54
C GLN A 165 -13.21 -21.34 -5.89
N ASN A 166 -14.52 -21.53 -5.77
CA ASN A 166 -15.49 -20.46 -5.97
C ASN A 166 -15.33 -19.33 -4.94
N ASP A 167 -15.11 -19.67 -3.67
CA ASP A 167 -14.92 -18.67 -2.62
C ASP A 167 -13.59 -17.91 -2.78
N GLN A 168 -12.50 -18.59 -3.15
CA GLN A 168 -11.23 -17.95 -3.51
C GLN A 168 -11.40 -16.98 -4.68
N LYS A 169 -12.12 -17.39 -5.73
CA LYS A 169 -12.40 -16.53 -6.89
C LYS A 169 -13.17 -15.26 -6.49
N LYS A 170 -14.22 -15.40 -5.66
CA LYS A 170 -15.00 -14.25 -5.15
C LYS A 170 -14.15 -13.29 -4.32
N ILE A 171 -13.25 -13.82 -3.49
CA ILE A 171 -12.33 -12.98 -2.70
C ILE A 171 -11.40 -12.20 -3.63
N LEU A 172 -10.81 -12.86 -4.62
CA LEU A 172 -9.90 -12.22 -5.57
C LEU A 172 -10.60 -11.12 -6.40
N GLU A 173 -11.85 -11.35 -6.80
CA GLU A 173 -12.68 -10.34 -7.48
C GLU A 173 -12.92 -9.12 -6.58
N LYS A 174 -13.24 -9.32 -5.29
CA LYS A 174 -13.41 -8.22 -4.32
C LYS A 174 -12.13 -7.42 -4.10
N VAL A 175 -10.99 -8.10 -3.99
CA VAL A 175 -9.68 -7.42 -3.85
C VAL A 175 -9.41 -6.54 -5.08
N SER A 176 -9.62 -7.08 -6.29
CA SER A 176 -9.45 -6.32 -7.54
C SER A 176 -10.37 -5.10 -7.60
N GLU A 177 -11.62 -5.23 -7.14
CA GLU A 177 -12.58 -4.12 -7.07
C GLU A 177 -12.09 -3.00 -6.13
N ILE A 178 -11.62 -3.37 -4.93
CA ILE A 178 -11.08 -2.41 -3.94
C ILE A 178 -9.83 -1.72 -4.47
N GLU A 179 -8.93 -2.46 -5.13
CA GLU A 179 -7.74 -1.89 -5.77
C GLU A 179 -8.13 -0.89 -6.85
N LYS A 180 -9.06 -1.25 -7.75
CA LYS A 180 -9.58 -0.35 -8.79
C LYS A 180 -10.19 0.91 -8.19
N GLN A 181 -10.99 0.81 -7.14
CA GLN A 181 -11.62 1.96 -6.49
C GLN A 181 -10.58 2.88 -5.83
N THR A 182 -9.60 2.30 -5.13
CA THR A 182 -8.51 3.03 -4.47
C THR A 182 -7.65 3.75 -5.50
N GLN A 183 -7.26 3.04 -6.55
CA GLN A 183 -6.49 3.58 -7.65
C GLN A 183 -7.26 4.65 -8.43
N LYS A 184 -8.58 4.51 -8.64
CA LYS A 184 -9.43 5.55 -9.25
C LYS A 184 -9.47 6.82 -8.41
N LYS A 185 -9.58 6.72 -7.08
CA LYS A 185 -9.52 7.87 -6.17
C LYS A 185 -8.15 8.58 -6.22
N VAL A 186 -7.08 7.80 -6.29
CA VAL A 186 -5.72 8.33 -6.46
C VAL A 186 -5.56 8.99 -7.84
N PHE A 187 -6.06 8.38 -8.91
CA PHE A 187 -6.03 8.88 -10.28
C PHE A 187 -6.83 10.18 -10.46
N LEU A 188 -8.01 10.31 -9.84
CA LEU A 188 -8.79 11.55 -9.85
C LEU A 188 -8.02 12.72 -9.24
N LYS A 189 -7.19 12.47 -8.22
CA LYS A 189 -6.31 13.47 -7.62
C LYS A 189 -5.16 13.91 -8.56
N PHE A 190 -4.82 13.10 -9.56
CA PHE A 190 -3.82 13.42 -10.59
C PHE A 190 -4.39 14.15 -11.81
N GLN A 191 -5.72 14.18 -12.00
CA GLN A 191 -6.34 14.92 -13.12
C GLN A 191 -6.23 16.44 -12.96
N GLU A 192 -6.01 16.94 -11.75
CA GLU A 192 -5.76 18.36 -11.46
C GLU A 192 -4.24 18.65 -11.38
N ASN A 193 -3.49 18.26 -12.41
CA ASN A 193 -2.07 18.57 -12.47
C ASN A 193 -1.85 20.05 -12.85
N CYS A 194 -0.79 20.65 -12.32
CA CYS A 194 -0.43 22.04 -12.54
C CYS A 194 1.08 22.20 -12.70
N TRP A 195 1.55 23.40 -13.05
CA TRP A 195 2.99 23.67 -13.14
C TRP A 195 3.64 23.71 -11.75
N ASP A 196 4.81 23.10 -11.62
CA ASP A 196 5.56 23.03 -10.38
C ASP A 196 6.43 24.28 -10.19
N ALA A 197 6.15 25.07 -9.16
CA ALA A 197 6.96 26.23 -8.82
C ALA A 197 8.40 25.87 -8.41
N PHE A 198 8.63 24.67 -7.88
CA PHE A 198 9.96 24.21 -7.46
C PHE A 198 10.77 23.62 -8.61
N ALA A 199 10.09 23.10 -9.64
CA ALA A 199 10.70 22.63 -10.89
C ALA A 199 10.49 23.63 -12.03
N CYS A 200 10.58 24.91 -11.70
CA CYS A 200 10.45 26.03 -12.61
C CYS A 200 11.78 26.79 -12.67
N ASN A 201 12.26 27.10 -13.88
CA ASN A 201 13.39 27.99 -14.01
C ASN A 201 13.07 29.39 -13.44
N LYS A 202 14.03 30.05 -12.79
CA LYS A 202 13.88 31.39 -12.20
C LYS A 202 13.41 32.49 -13.18
N TYR A 203 13.58 32.31 -14.48
CA TYR A 203 13.12 33.24 -15.51
C TYR A 203 11.73 32.92 -16.07
N ILE A 204 11.08 31.88 -15.54
CA ILE A 204 9.71 31.52 -15.83
C ILE A 204 8.84 31.87 -14.62
N GLU A 205 7.75 32.58 -14.89
CA GLU A 205 6.67 32.87 -13.96
C GLU A 205 5.55 31.87 -14.11
N ILE A 206 5.03 31.37 -13.00
CA ILE A 206 3.74 30.68 -12.98
C ILE A 206 2.70 31.65 -12.42
N ILE A 207 1.59 31.82 -13.11
CA ILE A 207 0.58 32.85 -12.83
C ILE A 207 -0.77 32.19 -12.53
N GLY A 208 -1.49 32.80 -11.57
CA GLY A 208 -2.86 32.44 -11.20
C GLY A 208 -2.95 31.32 -10.17
N ASP A 209 -4.09 31.26 -9.49
CA ASP A 209 -4.31 30.43 -8.29
C ASP A 209 -4.24 28.93 -8.57
N LYS A 210 -4.45 28.53 -9.83
CA LYS A 210 -4.38 27.12 -10.28
C LYS A 210 -3.00 26.72 -10.82
N SER A 211 -2.05 27.66 -10.90
CA SER A 211 -0.71 27.41 -11.44
C SER A 211 -0.72 26.79 -12.85
N LEU A 212 -1.63 27.24 -13.72
CA LEU A 212 -1.80 26.71 -15.10
C LEU A 212 -1.19 27.61 -16.18
N ILE A 213 -0.94 28.88 -15.87
CA ILE A 213 -0.41 29.86 -16.82
C ILE A 213 1.08 30.03 -16.56
N VAL A 214 1.86 30.00 -17.64
CA VAL A 214 3.31 30.16 -17.60
C VAL A 214 3.69 31.38 -18.44
N ARG A 215 4.52 32.27 -17.89
CA ARG A 215 5.02 33.45 -18.58
C ARG A 215 6.53 33.52 -18.47
N HIS A 216 7.19 33.67 -19.61
CA HIS A 216 8.62 33.93 -19.63
C HIS A 216 8.92 35.41 -19.29
N LYS A 217 9.83 35.68 -18.35
CA LYS A 217 10.07 37.03 -17.80
C LYS A 217 11.14 37.85 -18.55
N ARG A 218 12.03 37.23 -19.34
CA ARG A 218 13.22 37.90 -19.87
C ARG A 218 13.38 37.76 -21.39
N PRO A 219 13.78 38.80 -22.13
CA PRO A 219 14.18 38.66 -23.53
C PRO A 219 15.62 38.14 -23.60
N SER A 220 15.83 36.85 -23.34
CA SER A 220 17.13 36.19 -23.56
C SER A 220 16.98 35.05 -24.56
N GLY A 221 17.94 34.89 -25.47
CA GLY A 221 18.01 33.76 -26.41
C GLY A 221 18.39 32.42 -25.77
N LEU A 222 18.12 32.25 -24.47
CA LEU A 222 18.38 31.03 -23.70
C LEU A 222 17.08 30.25 -23.51
N TRP A 223 17.21 28.94 -23.35
CA TRP A 223 16.11 28.02 -23.13
C TRP A 223 15.82 27.87 -21.65
N TYR A 224 14.55 27.96 -21.28
CA TYR A 224 14.07 27.73 -19.93
C TYR A 224 12.89 26.78 -19.96
N SER A 225 12.74 26.01 -18.89
CA SER A 225 11.70 24.98 -18.80
C SER A 225 11.02 24.99 -17.45
N VAL A 226 9.81 24.46 -17.44
CA VAL A 226 9.02 24.19 -16.24
C VAL A 226 8.40 22.81 -16.37
N PHE A 227 8.36 22.07 -15.27
CA PHE A 227 7.73 20.75 -15.22
C PHE A 227 6.37 20.83 -14.53
N ALA A 228 5.52 19.85 -14.81
CA ALA A 228 4.30 19.66 -14.04
C ALA A 228 4.64 19.14 -12.63
N LYS A 229 3.80 19.50 -11.65
CA LYS A 229 3.94 19.16 -10.23
C LYS A 229 3.95 17.65 -9.99
N TYR A 230 3.10 16.93 -10.71
CA TYR A 230 3.03 15.48 -10.62
C TYR A 230 3.50 14.81 -11.91
N PRO A 231 4.22 13.68 -11.82
CA PRO A 231 4.55 12.88 -12.98
C PRO A 231 3.28 12.25 -13.57
N ILE A 232 3.36 11.87 -14.84
CA ILE A 232 2.30 11.10 -15.49
C ILE A 232 2.38 9.67 -14.96
N VAL A 233 1.29 9.20 -14.37
CA VAL A 233 1.16 7.80 -13.94
C VAL A 233 0.39 7.05 -15.01
N LEU A 234 1.10 6.29 -15.83
CA LEU A 234 0.51 5.38 -16.81
C LEU A 234 0.29 4.03 -16.15
N ASN A 235 -0.97 3.66 -15.92
CA ASN A 235 -1.35 2.35 -15.38
C ASN A 235 -2.36 1.70 -16.34
N LYS A 236 -2.01 0.51 -16.83
CA LYS A 236 -2.82 -0.32 -17.75
C LYS A 236 -4.24 -0.61 -17.23
N HIS A 237 -4.47 -0.50 -15.93
CA HIS A 237 -5.76 -0.79 -15.30
C HIS A 237 -6.64 0.45 -15.07
N LEU A 238 -6.12 1.67 -15.28
CA LEU A 238 -6.81 2.92 -14.92
C LEU A 238 -7.06 3.87 -16.09
N SER A 239 -6.08 4.02 -16.97
CA SER A 239 -6.22 4.76 -18.21
C SER A 239 -5.08 4.40 -19.13
N ASP A 240 -5.43 3.86 -20.30
CA ASP A 240 -4.47 3.59 -21.36
C ASP A 240 -3.99 4.86 -22.07
N PHE A 241 -4.54 6.02 -21.70
CA PHE A 241 -4.30 7.27 -22.39
C PHE A 241 -4.15 8.45 -21.43
N PHE A 242 -3.10 9.25 -21.62
CA PHE A 242 -2.93 10.56 -21.00
C PHE A 242 -2.84 11.61 -22.10
N TYR A 243 -3.50 12.75 -21.93
CA TYR A 243 -3.48 13.83 -22.90
C TYR A 243 -3.73 15.18 -22.23
N TYR A 244 -2.95 16.18 -22.61
CA TYR A 244 -3.15 17.55 -22.15
C TYR A 244 -3.04 18.53 -23.31
N LYS A 245 -3.69 19.68 -23.14
CA LYS A 245 -3.73 20.78 -24.11
C LYS A 245 -3.02 21.99 -23.54
N ILE A 246 -2.38 22.76 -24.41
CA ILE A 246 -1.80 24.06 -24.14
C ILE A 246 -2.40 25.05 -25.13
N SER A 247 -2.77 26.22 -24.64
CA SER A 247 -3.15 27.35 -25.47
C SER A 247 -2.03 28.38 -25.46
N VAL A 248 -1.57 28.79 -26.65
CA VAL A 248 -0.53 29.81 -26.77
C VAL A 248 -1.19 31.18 -26.74
N GLN A 249 -1.11 31.87 -25.59
CA GLN A 249 -1.78 33.16 -25.39
C GLN A 249 -0.99 34.37 -25.92
N LYS A 250 0.34 34.31 -25.80
CA LYS A 250 1.24 35.37 -26.27
C LYS A 250 2.57 34.74 -26.64
N LYS A 251 3.13 35.19 -27.77
CA LYS A 251 4.43 34.72 -28.26
C LYS A 251 5.11 35.87 -29.01
N GLU A 252 6.41 35.99 -28.79
CA GLU A 252 7.31 36.87 -29.57
C GLU A 252 8.03 36.02 -30.63
N LYS A 253 9.07 36.54 -31.31
CA LYS A 253 9.81 35.81 -32.37
C LYS A 253 10.65 34.60 -31.88
N ASN A 254 10.28 33.98 -30.76
CA ASN A 254 11.05 32.96 -30.07
C ASN A 254 10.41 31.56 -30.14
N TRP A 255 11.23 30.56 -29.87
CA TRP A 255 10.83 29.16 -29.79
C TRP A 255 9.96 28.87 -28.55
N VAL A 256 8.91 28.08 -28.76
CA VAL A 256 8.07 27.52 -27.71
C VAL A 256 7.95 26.03 -27.97
N MET A 257 8.16 25.22 -26.93
CA MET A 257 8.08 23.77 -27.00
C MET A 257 7.30 23.22 -25.81
N PHE A 258 6.61 22.11 -26.03
CA PHE A 258 5.97 21.34 -24.97
C PHE A 258 6.09 19.86 -25.24
N GLY A 259 6.09 19.07 -24.18
CA GLY A 259 6.48 17.68 -24.30
C GLY A 259 6.48 16.90 -23.01
N PHE A 260 6.82 15.61 -23.15
CA PHE A 260 7.17 14.74 -22.04
C PHE A 260 8.68 14.70 -21.87
N ALA A 261 9.15 14.73 -20.63
CA ALA A 261 10.56 14.58 -20.30
C ALA A 261 10.70 13.81 -18.97
N VAL A 262 11.84 13.14 -18.80
CA VAL A 262 12.11 12.34 -17.59
C VAL A 262 12.59 13.26 -16.47
N LYS A 263 12.03 13.11 -15.26
CA LYS A 263 12.30 13.97 -14.10
C LYS A 263 13.78 14.06 -13.71
N GLN A 264 14.59 13.04 -14.00
CA GLN A 264 16.05 13.05 -13.77
C GLN A 264 16.79 14.16 -14.55
N GLN A 265 16.13 14.80 -15.52
CA GLN A 265 16.67 15.90 -16.31
C GLN A 265 16.45 17.29 -15.68
N LEU A 266 15.86 17.36 -14.48
CA LEU A 266 15.65 18.60 -13.71
C LEU A 266 16.92 19.41 -13.45
N ASN A 267 18.10 18.79 -13.46
CA ASN A 267 19.37 19.49 -13.24
C ASN A 267 19.80 20.34 -14.45
N LYS A 268 19.03 20.31 -15.56
CA LYS A 268 19.29 21.05 -16.81
C LYS A 268 18.18 22.06 -17.14
N LEU A 269 17.61 22.71 -16.13
CA LEU A 269 16.59 23.77 -16.33
C LEU A 269 17.14 25.01 -17.06
N ASP A 270 18.46 25.16 -17.11
CA ASP A 270 19.19 26.15 -17.92
C ASP A 270 19.73 25.47 -19.20
N GLY A 271 18.89 25.31 -20.22
CA GLY A 271 19.28 24.68 -21.49
C GLY A 271 18.15 23.95 -22.23
N PRO A 272 18.36 23.58 -23.50
CA PRO A 272 17.36 22.88 -24.31
C PRO A 272 17.15 21.44 -23.82
N ILE A 273 16.03 21.17 -23.14
CA ILE A 273 15.68 19.82 -22.64
C ILE A 273 15.34 18.85 -23.79
N TYR A 274 14.94 19.38 -24.95
CA TYR A 274 14.42 18.60 -26.07
C TYR A 274 15.44 17.68 -26.74
N CYS A 275 16.75 17.86 -26.54
CA CYS A 275 17.78 16.99 -27.10
C CYS A 275 18.14 15.82 -26.17
N ALA A 276 17.57 15.75 -24.97
CA ALA A 276 17.88 14.70 -24.02
C ALA A 276 17.13 13.39 -24.34
N LYS A 277 17.80 12.25 -24.12
CA LYS A 277 17.20 10.91 -24.26
C LYS A 277 16.01 10.77 -23.30
N GLY A 278 14.88 10.29 -23.79
CA GLY A 278 13.62 10.18 -23.05
C GLY A 278 12.73 11.43 -23.15
N THR A 279 13.09 12.43 -23.96
CA THR A 279 12.27 13.62 -24.20
C THR A 279 11.49 13.51 -25.51
N TYR A 280 10.21 13.85 -25.46
CA TYR A 280 9.30 13.92 -26.61
C TYR A 280 8.70 15.32 -26.63
N ALA A 281 9.00 16.13 -27.64
CA ALA A 281 8.57 17.53 -27.67
C ALA A 281 8.05 17.96 -29.04
N TYR A 282 7.14 18.93 -29.03
CA TYR A 282 6.61 19.57 -30.23
C TYR A 282 6.91 21.07 -30.18
N GLU A 283 7.55 21.54 -31.24
CA GLU A 283 8.05 22.91 -31.42
C GLU A 283 7.15 23.73 -32.34
N ASN A 284 7.06 25.03 -32.06
CA ASN A 284 6.18 25.97 -32.78
C ASN A 284 6.51 26.18 -34.26
N TYR A 285 7.72 25.83 -34.71
CA TYR A 285 8.07 25.84 -36.14
C TYR A 285 7.74 24.52 -36.85
N GLY A 286 6.97 23.65 -36.20
CA GLY A 286 6.53 22.38 -36.78
C GLY A 286 7.55 21.25 -36.71
N GLN A 287 8.51 21.35 -35.79
CA GLN A 287 9.46 20.28 -35.53
C GLN A 287 8.97 19.37 -34.40
N ILE A 288 9.10 18.07 -34.57
CA ILE A 288 8.77 17.07 -33.55
C ILE A 288 10.07 16.37 -33.13
N TRP A 289 10.27 16.27 -31.82
CA TRP A 289 11.43 15.68 -31.17
C TRP A 289 11.02 14.40 -30.47
N ILE A 290 11.72 13.30 -30.74
CA ILE A 290 11.40 11.98 -30.21
C ILE A 290 12.67 11.36 -29.68
N ASN A 291 12.64 11.06 -28.38
CA ASN A 291 13.78 10.53 -27.65
C ASN A 291 15.06 11.37 -27.86
N GLY A 292 14.92 12.70 -27.83
CA GLY A 292 16.03 13.64 -28.03
C GLY A 292 16.40 13.93 -29.49
N LYS A 293 15.76 13.28 -30.47
CA LYS A 293 16.08 13.44 -31.91
C LYS A 293 14.99 14.19 -32.65
N GLY A 294 15.34 15.32 -33.26
CA GLY A 294 14.42 16.15 -34.04
C GLY A 294 14.21 15.60 -35.46
N LYS A 295 12.95 15.59 -35.92
CA LYS A 295 12.61 15.35 -37.33
C LYS A 295 12.74 16.63 -38.16
N ALA A 296 12.61 16.52 -39.48
CA ALA A 296 12.52 17.67 -40.37
C ALA A 296 11.30 18.55 -40.02
N ARG A 297 11.43 19.87 -40.19
CA ARG A 297 10.34 20.81 -39.95
C ARG A 297 9.24 20.61 -40.99
N ASN A 298 7.99 20.59 -40.54
CA ASN A 298 6.82 20.66 -41.41
C ASN A 298 6.05 21.95 -41.14
N ALA A 299 6.00 22.86 -42.12
CA ALA A 299 5.31 24.14 -41.97
C ALA A 299 3.82 23.99 -41.64
N GLN A 300 3.18 22.90 -42.09
CA GLN A 300 1.78 22.58 -41.75
C GLN A 300 1.58 22.31 -40.25
N TYR A 301 2.65 21.89 -39.55
CA TYR A 301 2.66 21.65 -38.11
C TYR A 301 3.16 22.85 -37.32
N SER A 302 3.47 23.98 -37.95
CA SER A 302 3.77 25.20 -37.19
C SER A 302 2.54 25.67 -36.41
N TYR A 303 2.72 26.33 -35.27
CA TYR A 303 1.64 26.92 -34.48
C TYR A 303 2.00 28.28 -33.90
N ASP A 304 0.99 29.10 -33.66
CA ASP A 304 1.15 30.46 -33.17
C ASP A 304 0.10 30.86 -32.12
N VAL A 305 0.13 32.15 -31.72
CA VAL A 305 -0.85 32.74 -30.80
C VAL A 305 -2.28 32.42 -31.25
N GLY A 306 -3.08 31.91 -30.31
CA GLY A 306 -4.46 31.49 -30.55
C GLY A 306 -4.62 30.00 -30.88
N ASP A 307 -3.55 29.31 -31.30
CA ASP A 307 -3.62 27.87 -31.51
C ASP A 307 -3.69 27.09 -30.18
N ILE A 308 -4.41 25.97 -30.22
CA ILE A 308 -4.47 24.98 -29.16
C ILE A 308 -3.70 23.76 -29.62
N VAL A 309 -2.66 23.42 -28.88
CA VAL A 309 -1.80 22.29 -29.16
C VAL A 309 -1.92 21.27 -28.06
N GLY A 310 -1.84 20.00 -28.42
CA GLY A 310 -2.00 18.92 -27.47
C GLY A 310 -0.97 17.85 -27.68
N ILE A 311 -0.60 17.19 -26.60
CA ILE A 311 0.27 16.02 -26.60
C ILE A 311 -0.36 14.98 -25.68
N GLY A 312 -0.34 13.74 -26.13
CA GLY A 312 -0.78 12.59 -25.37
C GLY A 312 0.13 11.41 -25.54
N VAL A 313 -0.03 10.45 -24.65
CA VAL A 313 0.64 9.16 -24.68
C VAL A 313 -0.41 8.08 -24.46
N ASN A 314 -0.39 7.08 -25.33
CA ASN A 314 -1.15 5.86 -25.15
C ASN A 314 -0.20 4.81 -24.55
N SER A 315 -0.44 4.37 -23.32
CA SER A 315 0.41 3.39 -22.64
C SER A 315 0.22 1.96 -23.15
N ALA A 316 -0.97 1.63 -23.69
CA ALA A 316 -1.23 0.32 -24.26
C ALA A 316 -0.50 0.14 -25.59
N THR A 317 -0.58 1.12 -26.48
CA THR A 317 0.08 1.09 -27.80
C THR A 317 1.49 1.67 -27.78
N ARG A 318 1.88 2.31 -26.66
CA ARG A 318 3.16 2.99 -26.48
C ARG A 318 3.40 4.10 -27.51
N GLN A 319 2.32 4.76 -27.94
CA GLN A 319 2.36 5.82 -28.95
C GLN A 319 2.26 7.20 -28.31
N ILE A 320 3.13 8.12 -28.74
CA ILE A 320 2.97 9.56 -28.47
C ILE A 320 2.11 10.17 -29.59
N ILE A 321 1.11 10.97 -29.20
CA ILE A 321 0.18 11.62 -30.11
C ILE A 321 0.35 13.12 -29.97
N PHE A 322 0.52 13.82 -31.08
CA PHE A 322 0.50 15.29 -31.13
C PHE A 322 -0.74 15.77 -31.86
N THR A 323 -1.32 16.87 -31.40
CA THR A 323 -2.51 17.47 -32.02
C THR A 323 -2.34 18.99 -32.13
N LYS A 324 -2.87 19.59 -33.19
CA LYS A 324 -3.03 21.04 -33.36
C LYS A 324 -4.48 21.35 -33.69
N ASN A 325 -5.12 22.23 -32.92
CA ASN A 325 -6.52 22.63 -33.05
C ASN A 325 -7.49 21.45 -33.17
N GLY A 326 -7.24 20.39 -32.39
CA GLY A 326 -8.03 19.16 -32.41
C GLY A 326 -7.67 18.17 -33.53
N LEU A 327 -6.83 18.56 -34.49
CA LEU A 327 -6.36 17.68 -35.56
C LEU A 327 -5.11 16.92 -35.14
N ARG A 328 -5.12 15.60 -35.27
CA ARG A 328 -3.96 14.74 -35.02
C ARG A 328 -2.91 14.97 -36.11
N LEU A 329 -1.66 15.17 -35.70
CA LEU A 329 -0.53 15.26 -36.62
C LEU A 329 -0.13 13.86 -37.08
N ASP A 330 0.30 13.73 -38.32
CA ASP A 330 0.80 12.45 -38.82
C ASP A 330 2.14 12.12 -38.17
N THR A 331 2.12 11.10 -37.33
CA THR A 331 3.29 10.57 -36.64
C THR A 331 3.67 9.17 -37.11
N SER A 332 3.15 8.70 -38.25
CA SER A 332 3.48 7.39 -38.80
C SER A 332 5.01 7.23 -38.95
N GLY A 333 5.55 6.13 -38.42
CA GLY A 333 6.99 5.87 -38.31
C GLY A 333 7.68 6.32 -37.02
N LEU A 334 6.96 6.41 -35.89
CA LEU A 334 7.47 6.90 -34.59
C LEU A 334 7.25 5.92 -33.41
N VAL A 335 7.61 4.64 -33.60
CA VAL A 335 7.61 3.65 -32.51
C VAL A 335 8.97 3.67 -31.82
N ASP A 336 8.98 3.80 -30.49
CA ASP A 336 10.21 3.69 -29.71
C ASP A 336 10.64 2.21 -29.65
N PRO A 337 11.83 1.83 -30.17
CA PRO A 337 12.25 0.43 -30.23
C PRO A 337 12.50 -0.23 -28.87
N SER A 338 12.56 0.55 -27.77
CA SER A 338 12.88 0.04 -26.43
C SER A 338 11.75 -0.77 -25.75
N PHE A 339 10.77 -1.24 -26.53
CA PHE A 339 9.49 -1.72 -26.04
C PHE A 339 9.03 -3.06 -26.67
N SER A 340 9.91 -4.01 -27.00
CA SER A 340 9.51 -5.37 -27.38
C SER A 340 10.02 -6.47 -26.42
N ASP A 341 9.14 -7.48 -26.24
CA ASP A 341 9.37 -8.90 -25.87
C ASP A 341 9.42 -9.39 -24.40
N ALA A 342 8.56 -10.39 -24.08
CA ALA A 342 8.79 -11.58 -23.21
C ALA A 342 7.50 -12.32 -22.73
N SER A 343 6.55 -12.73 -23.61
CA SER A 343 5.33 -13.44 -23.14
C SER A 343 4.91 -14.71 -23.89
N GLU A 344 5.55 -15.12 -24.99
CA GLU A 344 5.06 -16.27 -25.78
C GLU A 344 5.77 -17.61 -25.51
N GLU A 345 6.96 -17.62 -24.90
CA GLU A 345 7.74 -18.87 -24.73
C GLU A 345 7.27 -19.77 -23.58
N ARG A 346 6.58 -19.23 -22.57
CA ARG A 346 6.17 -20.00 -21.37
C ARG A 346 4.95 -20.90 -21.57
N PHE A 347 4.15 -20.70 -22.61
CA PHE A 347 2.90 -21.42 -22.80
C PHE A 347 3.07 -22.78 -23.50
N SER A 348 4.13 -22.95 -24.28
CA SER A 348 4.40 -24.18 -25.04
C SER A 348 4.99 -25.33 -24.21
N GLN A 349 5.62 -25.02 -23.07
CA GLN A 349 6.27 -26.03 -22.22
C GLN A 349 5.26 -26.88 -21.43
N LEU A 350 4.19 -26.26 -20.92
CA LEU A 350 3.19 -26.91 -20.06
C LEU A 350 2.31 -27.94 -20.78
N GLN A 351 2.11 -27.81 -22.09
CA GLN A 351 1.29 -28.75 -22.86
C GLN A 351 2.00 -30.09 -23.16
N ASN A 352 3.32 -30.13 -23.04
CA ASN A 352 4.11 -31.32 -23.36
C ASN A 352 4.22 -32.28 -22.16
N ASP A 353 4.28 -31.75 -20.94
CA ASP A 353 4.39 -32.57 -19.72
C ASP A 353 3.09 -33.33 -19.41
N GLN A 354 1.93 -32.75 -19.75
CA GLN A 354 0.63 -33.36 -19.52
C GLN A 354 0.39 -34.62 -20.40
N LYS A 355 0.95 -34.64 -21.62
CA LYS A 355 0.84 -35.78 -22.55
C LYS A 355 1.76 -36.96 -22.20
N LYS A 356 2.79 -36.72 -21.39
CA LYS A 356 3.74 -37.76 -20.96
C LYS A 356 3.14 -38.66 -19.89
N LEU A 357 2.40 -38.07 -18.94
CA LEU A 357 1.77 -38.80 -17.83
C LEU A 357 0.67 -39.79 -18.29
N GLU A 358 -0.11 -39.43 -19.32
CA GLU A 358 -1.21 -40.27 -19.81
C GLU A 358 -0.75 -41.57 -20.49
N LYS A 359 0.51 -41.63 -20.94
CA LYS A 359 1.07 -42.82 -21.60
C LYS A 359 1.54 -43.87 -20.60
N GLU A 360 2.06 -43.44 -19.44
CA GLU A 360 2.57 -44.36 -18.41
C GLU A 360 1.43 -45.11 -17.70
N GLN A 361 0.26 -44.49 -17.52
CA GLN A 361 -0.91 -45.16 -16.92
C GLN A 361 -1.49 -46.30 -17.78
N LYS A 362 -1.39 -46.22 -19.10
CA LYS A 362 -1.95 -47.25 -20.02
C LYS A 362 -1.06 -48.49 -20.13
N GLN A 363 0.20 -48.39 -19.74
CA GLN A 363 1.16 -49.50 -19.81
C GLN A 363 0.98 -50.47 -18.63
N LEU A 364 0.64 -49.95 -17.45
CA LEU A 364 0.47 -50.73 -16.21
C LEU A 364 -0.80 -51.61 -16.19
N GLN A 365 -1.76 -51.36 -17.09
CA GLN A 365 -3.02 -52.13 -17.15
C GLN A 365 -2.93 -53.44 -17.95
N LYS A 366 -1.81 -53.73 -18.63
CA LYS A 366 -1.71 -54.85 -19.58
C LYS A 366 -1.12 -56.15 -19.02
N GLU A 367 -0.59 -56.15 -17.80
CA GLU A 367 0.09 -57.31 -17.21
C GLU A 367 -0.55 -57.67 -15.87
N ASN A 368 -1.53 -58.58 -15.84
CA ASN A 368 -1.92 -59.26 -14.60
C ASN A 368 -2.73 -60.54 -14.86
N ILE A 369 -2.07 -61.69 -14.67
CA ILE A 369 -2.70 -62.98 -14.33
C ILE A 369 -2.10 -63.33 -12.97
N VAL A 370 -2.92 -63.34 -11.92
CA VAL A 370 -2.45 -63.25 -10.52
C VAL A 370 -3.02 -64.40 -9.70
N SER A 371 -2.16 -65.08 -8.92
CA SER A 371 -2.52 -66.16 -7.99
C SER A 371 -3.12 -65.62 -6.68
N GLU A 372 -3.80 -66.49 -5.92
CA GLU A 372 -4.62 -66.14 -4.75
C GLU A 372 -3.84 -65.47 -3.60
N ASP A 373 -2.61 -65.92 -3.31
CA ASP A 373 -1.71 -65.26 -2.32
C ASP A 373 -1.35 -63.83 -2.73
N HIS A 374 -1.21 -63.62 -4.02
CA HIS A 374 -0.86 -62.34 -4.59
C HIS A 374 -2.07 -61.39 -4.56
N LEU A 375 -3.29 -61.94 -4.65
CA LEU A 375 -4.56 -61.22 -4.44
C LEU A 375 -4.72 -60.74 -2.99
N LYS A 376 -4.33 -61.58 -2.02
CA LYS A 376 -4.34 -61.22 -0.59
C LYS A 376 -3.31 -60.13 -0.27
N ALA A 377 -2.10 -60.24 -0.81
CA ALA A 377 -1.07 -59.21 -0.70
C ALA A 377 -1.49 -57.89 -1.39
N ILE A 378 -2.21 -57.96 -2.51
CA ILE A 378 -2.80 -56.79 -3.17
C ILE A 378 -3.84 -56.12 -2.27
N LEU A 379 -4.74 -56.87 -1.63
CA LEU A 379 -5.77 -56.31 -0.75
C LEU A 379 -5.18 -55.59 0.47
N GLU A 380 -4.14 -56.17 1.07
CA GLU A 380 -3.46 -55.55 2.22
C GLU A 380 -2.77 -54.24 1.81
N ARG A 381 -2.12 -54.25 0.65
CA ARG A 381 -1.45 -53.09 0.07
C ARG A 381 -2.43 -52.00 -0.37
N ILE A 382 -3.64 -52.37 -0.83
CA ILE A 382 -4.72 -51.41 -1.09
C ILE A 382 -5.13 -50.72 0.22
N GLY A 383 -5.35 -51.47 1.31
CA GLY A 383 -5.68 -50.89 2.62
C GLY A 383 -4.63 -49.91 3.16
N GLU A 384 -3.34 -50.17 2.90
CA GLU A 384 -2.25 -49.25 3.25
C GLU A 384 -2.27 -47.98 2.39
N ILE A 385 -2.47 -48.11 1.07
CA ILE A 385 -2.58 -46.98 0.14
C ILE A 385 -3.78 -46.09 0.52
N GLU A 386 -4.90 -46.68 0.93
CA GLU A 386 -6.09 -45.94 1.38
C GLU A 386 -5.82 -45.13 2.64
N LYS A 387 -5.14 -45.71 3.63
CA LYS A 387 -4.72 -44.99 4.83
C LYS A 387 -3.80 -43.83 4.48
N GLN A 388 -2.82 -44.05 3.59
CA GLN A 388 -1.92 -42.98 3.14
C GLN A 388 -2.65 -41.87 2.39
N GLN A 389 -3.58 -42.20 1.50
CA GLN A 389 -4.38 -41.19 0.79
C GLN A 389 -5.26 -40.40 1.75
N GLN A 390 -5.96 -41.04 2.69
CA GLN A 390 -6.74 -40.33 3.70
C GLN A 390 -5.87 -39.40 4.56
N GLN A 391 -4.67 -39.82 4.93
CA GLN A 391 -3.72 -38.97 5.65
C GLN A 391 -3.26 -37.78 4.82
N GLN A 392 -2.92 -37.98 3.54
CA GLN A 392 -2.54 -36.89 2.63
C GLN A 392 -3.70 -35.91 2.40
N THR A 393 -4.92 -36.39 2.20
CA THR A 393 -6.10 -35.54 2.03
C THR A 393 -6.38 -34.71 3.29
N LYS A 394 -6.28 -35.32 4.48
CA LYS A 394 -6.40 -34.59 5.76
C LYS A 394 -5.31 -33.54 5.93
N ALA A 395 -4.06 -33.87 5.64
CA ALA A 395 -2.94 -32.92 5.71
C ALA A 395 -3.09 -31.75 4.73
N PHE A 396 -3.57 -32.02 3.51
CA PHE A 396 -3.85 -30.99 2.51
C PHE A 396 -4.98 -30.04 2.94
N LEU A 397 -6.09 -30.58 3.46
CA LEU A 397 -7.21 -29.79 3.99
C LEU A 397 -6.77 -28.93 5.18
N GLN A 398 -5.92 -29.46 6.06
CA GLN A 398 -5.38 -28.72 7.19
C GLN A 398 -4.48 -27.55 6.73
N SER A 399 -3.56 -27.82 5.81
CA SER A 399 -2.68 -26.79 5.22
C SER A 399 -3.46 -25.66 4.55
N GLN A 400 -4.55 -25.98 3.84
CA GLN A 400 -5.45 -24.98 3.23
C GLN A 400 -6.16 -24.11 4.28
N ASN A 401 -6.66 -24.71 5.36
CA ASN A 401 -7.29 -23.96 6.45
C ASN A 401 -6.29 -23.04 7.15
N ASP A 402 -5.06 -23.49 7.35
CA ASP A 402 -4.00 -22.69 7.95
C ASP A 402 -3.64 -21.50 7.03
N GLN A 403 -3.56 -21.71 5.71
CA GLN A 403 -3.36 -20.63 4.73
C GLN A 403 -4.50 -19.60 4.76
N LYS A 404 -5.77 -20.06 4.83
CA LYS A 404 -6.93 -19.16 4.95
C LYS A 404 -6.84 -18.29 6.21
N LYS A 405 -6.50 -18.89 7.34
CA LYS A 405 -6.37 -18.21 8.63
C LYS A 405 -5.24 -17.17 8.62
N ILE A 406 -4.12 -17.49 7.96
CA ILE A 406 -3.02 -16.53 7.74
C ILE A 406 -3.51 -15.33 6.93
N LEU A 407 -4.25 -15.55 5.84
CA LEU A 407 -4.74 -14.48 4.98
C LEU A 407 -5.74 -13.57 5.72
N GLU A 408 -6.65 -14.13 6.51
CA GLU A 408 -7.59 -13.37 7.34
C GLU A 408 -6.86 -12.51 8.39
N ASN A 409 -5.82 -13.05 9.02
CA ASN A 409 -4.99 -12.29 9.95
C ASN A 409 -4.25 -11.13 9.27
N ILE A 410 -3.69 -11.36 8.07
CA ILE A 410 -3.00 -10.31 7.30
C ILE A 410 -3.97 -9.18 6.95
N LEU A 411 -5.17 -9.52 6.47
CA LEU A 411 -6.20 -8.52 6.14
C LEU A 411 -6.59 -7.69 7.36
N SER A 412 -6.83 -8.34 8.50
CA SER A 412 -7.16 -7.64 9.75
C SER A 412 -6.06 -6.69 10.19
N GLU A 413 -4.79 -7.09 10.09
CA GLU A 413 -3.67 -6.25 10.46
C GLU A 413 -3.49 -5.06 9.50
N MET A 414 -3.67 -5.28 8.20
CA MET A 414 -3.63 -4.19 7.21
C MET A 414 -4.72 -3.15 7.46
N GLU A 415 -5.94 -3.57 7.76
CA GLU A 415 -7.04 -2.68 8.12
C GLU A 415 -6.71 -1.84 9.36
N LYS A 416 -6.20 -2.47 10.43
CA LYS A 416 -5.74 -1.77 11.63
C LYS A 416 -4.65 -0.74 11.32
N GLN A 417 -3.67 -1.08 10.48
CA GLN A 417 -2.61 -0.14 10.12
C GLN A 417 -3.10 1.05 9.29
N ILE A 418 -4.02 0.82 8.35
CA ILE A 418 -4.65 1.89 7.58
C ILE A 418 -5.43 2.81 8.52
N GLN A 419 -6.25 2.25 9.41
CA GLN A 419 -7.02 3.01 10.39
C GLN A 419 -6.10 3.86 11.28
N LYS A 420 -5.01 3.28 11.81
CA LYS A 420 -4.01 3.99 12.62
C LYS A 420 -3.38 5.16 11.87
N LYS A 421 -2.95 4.96 10.61
CA LYS A 421 -2.34 6.02 9.78
C LYS A 421 -3.33 7.15 9.45
N VAL A 422 -4.59 6.81 9.22
CA VAL A 422 -5.64 7.78 8.96
C VAL A 422 -5.94 8.60 10.21
N LEU A 423 -6.05 7.96 11.39
CA LEU A 423 -6.25 8.62 12.68
C LEU A 423 -5.12 9.59 13.02
N LEU A 424 -3.85 9.17 12.83
CA LEU A 424 -2.66 10.02 13.01
C LEU A 424 -2.72 11.30 12.18
N LYS A 425 -3.13 11.21 10.90
CA LYS A 425 -3.27 12.39 10.02
C LYS A 425 -4.33 13.39 10.48
N PHE A 426 -5.38 12.94 11.18
CA PHE A 426 -6.39 13.83 11.74
C PHE A 426 -5.96 14.44 13.07
N GLN A 427 -5.15 13.73 13.85
CA GLN A 427 -4.54 14.26 15.08
C GLN A 427 -3.50 15.36 14.79
N GLU A 428 -2.96 15.41 13.57
CA GLU A 428 -2.08 16.48 13.06
C GLU A 428 -2.84 17.66 12.40
N ASN A 429 -4.14 17.85 12.70
CA ASN A 429 -4.86 19.00 12.14
C ASN A 429 -4.25 20.33 12.65
N CYS A 430 -4.38 21.37 11.83
CA CYS A 430 -3.80 22.68 12.10
C CYS A 430 -4.63 23.78 11.43
N TRP A 431 -4.35 25.04 11.76
CA TRP A 431 -5.03 26.17 11.13
C TRP A 431 -4.62 26.30 9.66
N ASP A 432 -5.60 26.52 8.80
CA ASP A 432 -5.41 26.63 7.36
C ASP A 432 -5.08 28.07 6.96
N SER A 433 -3.87 28.30 6.45
CA SER A 433 -3.46 29.61 5.94
C SER A 433 -4.32 30.09 4.76
N PHE A 434 -4.94 29.19 3.99
CA PHE A 434 -5.81 29.55 2.87
C PHE A 434 -7.24 29.88 3.30
N ALA A 435 -7.62 29.51 4.52
CA ALA A 435 -8.94 29.80 5.09
C ALA A 435 -8.80 30.58 6.40
N CYS A 436 -7.90 31.56 6.37
CA CYS A 436 -7.56 32.47 7.45
C CYS A 436 -7.78 33.88 6.95
N HIS A 437 -8.47 34.72 7.71
CA HIS A 437 -8.57 36.13 7.35
C HIS A 437 -7.18 36.79 7.37
N ASN A 438 -6.92 37.74 6.47
CA ASN A 438 -5.63 38.41 6.29
C ASN A 438 -5.12 39.18 7.53
N GLU A 439 -6.04 39.54 8.43
CA GLU A 439 -5.74 40.24 9.70
C GLU A 439 -5.44 39.29 10.87
N LEU A 440 -5.56 37.99 10.66
CA LEU A 440 -5.09 36.96 11.58
C LEU A 440 -3.72 36.46 11.12
N LYS A 441 -2.81 36.29 12.07
CA LYS A 441 -1.52 35.64 11.82
C LYS A 441 -1.48 34.29 12.48
N ILE A 442 -1.32 33.24 11.67
CA ILE A 442 -0.96 31.91 12.14
C ILE A 442 0.55 31.90 12.47
N ILE A 443 0.93 31.34 13.62
CA ILE A 443 2.32 31.37 14.13
C ILE A 443 2.77 29.95 14.50
N GLY A 444 4.06 29.68 14.26
CA GLY A 444 4.75 28.44 14.62
C GLY A 444 4.65 27.36 13.55
N ASP A 445 5.59 26.43 13.56
CA ASP A 445 5.76 25.43 12.49
C ASP A 445 4.59 24.44 12.40
N LYS A 446 3.85 24.27 13.51
CA LYS A 446 2.65 23.42 13.58
C LYS A 446 1.35 24.16 13.23
N SER A 447 1.39 25.46 12.95
CA SER A 447 0.21 26.28 12.64
C SER A 447 -0.92 26.15 13.68
N LEU A 448 -0.58 26.14 14.97
CA LEU A 448 -1.54 25.97 16.08
C LEU A 448 -1.89 27.29 16.79
N PHE A 449 -1.04 28.32 16.65
CA PHE A 449 -1.27 29.62 17.26
C PHE A 449 -1.93 30.57 16.30
N VAL A 450 -2.93 31.32 16.77
CA VAL A 450 -3.58 32.40 16.01
C VAL A 450 -3.44 33.68 16.81
N ASN A 451 -2.98 34.75 16.16
CA ASN A 451 -2.82 36.07 16.75
C ASN A 451 -3.54 37.11 15.89
N TYR A 452 -4.40 37.92 16.52
CA TYR A 452 -5.09 39.01 15.84
C TYR A 452 -4.18 40.23 15.68
N LYS A 453 -4.06 40.74 14.45
CA LYS A 453 -3.21 41.90 14.13
C LYS A 453 -3.92 43.10 13.51
N GLY A 454 -5.18 42.97 13.13
CA GLY A 454 -5.95 44.05 12.49
C GLY A 454 -6.53 45.09 13.46
N PRO A 455 -7.30 46.07 12.94
CA PRO A 455 -8.23 46.87 13.74
C PRO A 455 -9.37 46.00 14.28
N SER A 456 -10.17 46.51 15.23
CA SER A 456 -11.28 45.74 15.83
C SER A 456 -12.29 45.30 14.75
N GLY A 457 -12.61 44.01 14.70
CA GLY A 457 -13.47 43.41 13.66
C GLY A 457 -13.56 41.90 13.81
N TRP A 458 -14.63 41.27 13.33
CA TRP A 458 -14.77 39.81 13.43
C TRP A 458 -13.86 39.15 12.41
N ARG A 459 -12.91 38.33 12.88
CA ARG A 459 -11.94 37.66 12.02
C ARG A 459 -11.84 36.20 12.37
N SER A 460 -11.88 35.36 11.34
CA SER A 460 -11.95 33.93 11.54
C SER A 460 -10.88 33.16 10.79
N VAL A 461 -10.58 31.97 11.31
CA VAL A 461 -9.76 30.97 10.65
C VAL A 461 -10.34 29.58 10.84
N PHE A 462 -10.31 28.77 9.79
CA PHE A 462 -10.70 27.38 9.81
C PHE A 462 -9.50 26.45 9.92
N ALA A 463 -9.71 25.27 10.47
CA ALA A 463 -8.75 24.19 10.38
C ALA A 463 -8.64 23.64 8.94
N LYS A 464 -7.50 23.03 8.65
CA LYS A 464 -7.14 22.50 7.33
C LYS A 464 -8.06 21.37 6.89
N TYR A 465 -8.40 20.48 7.81
CA TYR A 465 -9.27 19.34 7.53
C TYR A 465 -10.61 19.45 8.26
N PRO A 466 -11.72 19.02 7.62
CA PRO A 466 -13.01 18.91 8.29
C PRO A 466 -13.00 17.78 9.32
N ILE A 467 -14.04 17.75 10.15
CA ILE A 467 -14.35 16.61 11.00
C ILE A 467 -14.76 15.47 10.07
N VAL A 468 -13.93 14.43 9.98
CA VAL A 468 -14.32 13.23 9.25
C VAL A 468 -15.19 12.39 10.16
N LEU A 469 -16.50 12.47 9.92
CA LEU A 469 -17.53 11.67 10.57
C LEU A 469 -17.51 10.23 10.05
N ASN A 470 -16.43 9.49 10.33
CA ASN A 470 -16.32 8.07 9.99
C ASN A 470 -16.41 7.22 11.26
N LYS A 471 -17.56 6.55 11.42
CA LYS A 471 -17.87 5.65 12.54
C LYS A 471 -16.89 4.48 12.70
N HIS A 472 -16.11 4.15 11.68
CA HIS A 472 -15.10 3.09 11.76
C HIS A 472 -13.72 3.57 12.24
N LEU A 473 -13.53 4.88 12.44
CA LEU A 473 -12.22 5.47 12.79
C LEU A 473 -12.16 6.06 14.21
N SER A 474 -13.27 6.59 14.72
CA SER A 474 -13.41 7.12 16.09
C SER A 474 -14.89 7.35 16.38
N ASP A 475 -15.34 7.17 17.62
CA ASP A 475 -16.72 7.45 18.03
C ASP A 475 -16.97 8.93 18.36
N PHE A 476 -15.90 9.72 18.51
CA PHE A 476 -15.98 11.16 18.79
C PHE A 476 -14.86 11.94 18.09
N PHE A 477 -15.09 13.25 17.93
CA PHE A 477 -14.08 14.23 17.56
C PHE A 477 -14.04 15.31 18.63
N TYR A 478 -12.85 15.76 19.03
CA TYR A 478 -12.69 16.76 20.08
C TYR A 478 -11.43 17.59 19.84
N TYR A 479 -11.52 18.90 20.06
CA TYR A 479 -10.34 19.78 20.10
C TYR A 479 -10.50 20.83 21.19
N LYS A 480 -9.38 21.37 21.65
CA LYS A 480 -9.36 22.43 22.67
C LYS A 480 -8.64 23.67 22.17
N ILE A 481 -9.02 24.81 22.72
CA ILE A 481 -8.28 26.06 22.61
C ILE A 481 -7.80 26.50 24.00
N SER A 482 -6.59 27.04 24.06
CA SER A 482 -6.06 27.73 25.24
C SER A 482 -6.03 29.22 24.95
N VAL A 483 -6.64 30.02 25.81
CA VAL A 483 -6.68 31.48 25.63
C VAL A 483 -5.40 32.07 26.22
N GLN A 484 -4.46 32.42 25.34
CA GLN A 484 -3.11 32.85 25.72
C GLN A 484 -3.07 34.33 26.07
N LYS A 485 -3.85 35.16 25.36
CA LYS A 485 -3.89 36.60 25.57
C LYS A 485 -5.22 37.17 25.12
N LYS A 486 -5.72 38.16 25.86
CA LYS A 486 -6.90 38.95 25.54
C LYS A 486 -6.65 40.41 25.94
N GLU A 487 -6.69 41.32 24.99
CA GLU A 487 -6.37 42.75 25.26
C GLU A 487 -7.59 43.55 25.70
N LYS A 488 -8.76 43.22 25.15
CA LYS A 488 -10.03 43.88 25.45
C LYS A 488 -11.06 42.83 25.83
N ASN A 489 -12.04 43.21 26.64
CA ASN A 489 -13.16 42.32 26.95
C ASN A 489 -14.15 42.22 25.78
N TRP A 490 -13.72 41.61 24.69
CA TRP A 490 -14.53 41.35 23.50
C TRP A 490 -14.69 39.83 23.27
N PRO A 491 -15.70 39.41 22.51
CA PRO A 491 -15.93 38.00 22.26
C PRO A 491 -14.77 37.27 21.57
N ILE A 492 -14.46 36.08 22.07
CA ILE A 492 -13.74 35.02 21.37
C ILE A 492 -14.73 33.86 21.25
N SER A 493 -14.93 33.35 20.04
CA SER A 493 -15.80 32.18 19.81
C SER A 493 -15.08 31.13 18.97
N PHE A 494 -15.33 29.86 19.23
CA PHE A 494 -14.74 28.75 18.48
C PHE A 494 -15.74 27.60 18.39
N GLY A 495 -15.57 26.71 17.41
CA GLY A 495 -16.45 25.58 17.26
C GLY A 495 -16.40 24.93 15.88
N PHE A 496 -17.54 24.48 15.39
CA PHE A 496 -17.69 23.80 14.12
C PHE A 496 -18.59 24.60 13.17
N ALA A 497 -18.17 24.78 11.92
CA ALA A 497 -18.97 25.45 10.89
C ALA A 497 -18.66 24.90 9.49
N VAL A 498 -19.57 25.11 8.54
CA VAL A 498 -19.41 24.67 7.14
C VAL A 498 -18.53 25.65 6.36
N LYS A 499 -17.28 25.27 6.10
CA LYS A 499 -16.23 26.15 5.53
C LYS A 499 -16.61 26.86 4.22
N GLN A 500 -17.39 26.22 3.34
CA GLN A 500 -17.69 26.73 1.99
C GLN A 500 -18.72 27.87 1.96
N GLN A 501 -19.49 28.06 3.03
CA GLN A 501 -20.59 29.02 3.07
C GLN A 501 -20.30 30.24 3.93
N THR A 502 -19.13 30.29 4.56
CA THR A 502 -18.84 31.23 5.64
C THR A 502 -17.89 32.35 5.23
N ASN A 503 -18.26 33.58 5.58
CA ASN A 503 -17.41 34.76 5.40
C ASN A 503 -16.48 34.95 6.61
N LEU A 504 -15.17 35.03 6.37
CA LEU A 504 -14.16 35.15 7.42
C LEU A 504 -14.19 36.51 8.15
N ASP A 505 -14.92 37.51 7.63
CA ASP A 505 -15.08 38.87 8.19
C ASP A 505 -16.34 39.06 9.05
N ARG A 506 -17.01 37.97 9.42
CA ARG A 506 -18.26 38.02 10.18
C ARG A 506 -18.21 37.13 11.42
N ALA A 507 -19.20 37.36 12.29
CA ALA A 507 -19.51 36.51 13.40
C ALA A 507 -20.06 35.15 12.93
N ILE A 508 -19.17 34.19 12.63
CA ILE A 508 -19.52 32.86 12.11
C ILE A 508 -20.57 32.17 13.00
N ARG A 509 -20.50 32.38 14.32
CA ARG A 509 -21.41 31.78 15.31
C ARG A 509 -22.91 31.94 15.03
N CYS A 510 -23.32 32.94 14.24
CA CYS A 510 -24.72 33.21 13.90
C CYS A 510 -25.17 32.55 12.58
N GLU A 511 -24.28 31.87 11.86
CA GLU A 511 -24.60 31.23 10.58
C GLU A 511 -25.23 29.84 10.80
N ILE A 512 -26.21 29.48 9.96
CA ILE A 512 -26.80 28.13 9.94
C ILE A 512 -25.69 27.10 9.68
N GLY A 513 -25.75 25.96 10.37
CA GLY A 513 -24.71 24.93 10.34
C GLY A 513 -23.53 25.22 11.25
N THR A 514 -23.61 26.26 12.10
CA THR A 514 -22.56 26.59 13.07
C THR A 514 -22.91 26.15 14.49
N TYR A 515 -21.94 25.54 15.16
CA TYR A 515 -22.00 25.13 16.56
C TYR A 515 -20.80 25.76 17.27
N ALA A 516 -21.01 26.65 18.23
CA ALA A 516 -19.92 27.44 18.78
C ALA A 516 -20.04 27.67 20.28
N TYR A 517 -18.89 27.88 20.91
CA TYR A 517 -18.74 28.27 22.29
C TYR A 517 -18.05 29.63 22.36
N GLU A 518 -18.70 30.59 23.02
CA GLU A 518 -18.22 31.96 23.18
C GLU A 518 -17.81 32.24 24.64
N ASN A 519 -16.77 33.05 24.81
CA ASN A 519 -16.13 33.28 26.11
C ASN A 519 -17.02 33.93 27.19
N TYR A 520 -18.17 34.49 26.84
CA TYR A 520 -19.16 34.93 27.83
C TYR A 520 -20.01 33.79 28.41
N GLY A 521 -19.74 32.54 28.02
CA GLY A 521 -20.52 31.38 28.44
C GLY A 521 -21.76 31.18 27.59
N GLN A 522 -21.78 31.73 26.39
CA GLN A 522 -22.86 31.54 25.43
C GLN A 522 -22.53 30.37 24.50
N ILE A 523 -23.50 29.47 24.34
CA ILE A 523 -23.42 28.34 23.40
C ILE A 523 -24.35 28.61 22.23
N TRP A 524 -23.86 28.33 21.03
CA TRP A 524 -24.56 28.51 19.76
C TRP A 524 -24.76 27.13 19.13
N ILE A 525 -25.99 26.80 18.77
CA ILE A 525 -26.35 25.53 18.12
C ILE A 525 -27.12 25.87 16.84
N ASN A 526 -26.56 25.45 15.70
CA ASN A 526 -27.09 25.73 14.37
C ASN A 526 -27.32 27.24 14.10
N GLY A 527 -26.40 28.10 14.54
CA GLY A 527 -26.51 29.56 14.40
C GLY A 527 -27.39 30.26 15.45
N GLU A 528 -28.03 29.52 16.35
CA GLU A 528 -28.91 30.07 17.39
C GLU A 528 -28.27 30.02 18.78
N GLY A 529 -28.25 31.15 19.48
CA GLY A 529 -27.77 31.22 20.86
C GLY A 529 -28.74 30.53 21.84
N LYS A 530 -28.23 29.61 22.66
CA LYS A 530 -29.00 28.83 23.65
C LYS A 530 -28.93 29.40 25.08
N GLY A 531 -28.73 30.71 25.19
CA GLY A 531 -28.58 31.42 26.46
C GLY A 531 -27.13 31.53 26.94
N THR A 532 -26.93 32.28 28.02
CA THR A 532 -25.62 32.57 28.61
C THR A 532 -25.57 31.99 30.03
N ASN A 533 -24.52 31.22 30.33
CA ASN A 533 -24.26 30.72 31.68
C ASN A 533 -22.90 31.26 32.16
N ALA A 534 -22.90 31.98 33.28
CA ALA A 534 -21.69 32.58 33.84
C ALA A 534 -20.62 31.53 34.22
N GLU A 535 -21.02 30.32 34.61
CA GLU A 535 -20.10 29.22 34.94
C GLU A 535 -19.33 28.75 33.70
N TYR A 536 -19.95 28.89 32.52
CA TYR A 536 -19.39 28.56 31.22
C TYR A 536 -18.56 29.72 30.65
N SER A 537 -18.48 30.87 31.31
CA SER A 537 -17.60 31.95 30.85
C SER A 537 -16.13 31.52 30.94
N TYR A 538 -15.28 31.97 30.04
CA TYR A 538 -13.85 31.68 30.07
C TYR A 538 -13.02 32.90 29.69
N SER A 539 -11.77 32.91 30.15
CA SER A 539 -10.86 34.05 30.02
C SER A 539 -9.41 33.61 29.78
N VAL A 540 -8.48 34.55 29.88
CA VAL A 540 -7.05 34.28 29.70
C VAL A 540 -6.58 33.25 30.73
N GLY A 541 -5.84 32.24 30.27
CA GLY A 541 -5.36 31.12 31.08
C GLY A 541 -6.27 29.90 31.07
N ASP A 542 -7.54 30.04 30.68
CA ASP A 542 -8.46 28.91 30.57
C ASP A 542 -8.17 28.08 29.31
N THR A 543 -8.45 26.78 29.42
CA THR A 543 -8.48 25.82 28.32
C THR A 543 -9.89 25.34 28.12
N VAL A 544 -10.50 25.61 26.98
CA VAL A 544 -11.88 25.21 26.67
C VAL A 544 -11.91 24.31 25.46
N GLY A 545 -12.83 23.35 25.44
CA GLY A 545 -12.92 22.34 24.40
C GLY A 545 -14.32 22.21 23.84
N ILE A 546 -14.37 21.72 22.61
CA ILE A 546 -15.61 21.37 21.92
C ILE A 546 -15.38 20.05 21.17
N GLY A 547 -16.39 19.20 21.23
CA GLY A 547 -16.40 17.92 20.56
C GLY A 547 -17.80 17.52 20.11
N VAL A 548 -17.84 16.42 19.38
CA VAL A 548 -19.08 15.79 18.92
C VAL A 548 -18.92 14.28 19.03
N HIS A 549 -19.89 13.62 19.63
CA HIS A 549 -20.04 12.18 19.56
C HIS A 549 -20.69 11.84 18.22
N LEU A 550 -19.99 11.12 17.34
CA LEU A 550 -20.37 10.98 15.93
C LEU A 550 -21.64 10.13 15.75
N THR A 551 -21.83 9.12 16.60
CA THR A 551 -23.02 8.24 16.56
C THR A 551 -24.28 8.90 17.10
N SER A 552 -24.24 9.48 18.31
CA SER A 552 -25.39 10.16 18.92
C SER A 552 -25.62 11.57 18.37
N ARG A 553 -24.62 12.15 17.68
CA ARG A 553 -24.54 13.56 17.25
C ARG A 553 -24.50 14.54 18.42
N GLN A 554 -24.25 14.06 19.64
CA GLN A 554 -24.24 14.89 20.84
C GLN A 554 -23.02 15.80 20.85
N MET A 555 -23.25 17.09 21.09
CA MET A 555 -22.20 18.09 21.29
C MET A 555 -21.64 18.01 22.71
N ILE A 556 -20.33 18.12 22.80
CA ILE A 556 -19.57 18.06 24.04
C ILE A 556 -18.86 19.40 24.18
N PHE A 557 -19.05 20.06 25.31
CA PHE A 557 -18.31 21.27 25.65
C PHE A 557 -17.57 21.07 26.94
N THR A 558 -16.36 21.63 27.05
CA THR A 558 -15.54 21.50 28.25
C THR A 558 -14.88 22.83 28.62
N LYS A 559 -14.59 22.98 29.91
CA LYS A 559 -13.77 24.06 30.44
C LYS A 559 -12.82 23.50 31.48
N ASN A 560 -11.53 23.74 31.30
CA ASN A 560 -10.44 23.31 32.17
C ASN A 560 -10.47 21.81 32.52
N GLY A 561 -10.89 20.97 31.57
CA GLY A 561 -10.99 19.53 31.78
C GLY A 561 -12.29 19.06 32.43
N LEU A 562 -13.28 19.93 32.63
CA LEU A 562 -14.62 19.58 33.12
C LEU A 562 -15.65 19.69 31.99
N ARG A 563 -16.50 18.67 31.83
CA ARG A 563 -17.61 18.66 30.87
C ARG A 563 -18.73 19.57 31.35
N LEU A 564 -19.28 20.37 30.46
CA LEU A 564 -20.44 21.24 30.73
C LEU A 564 -21.74 20.45 30.54
N ASP A 565 -22.81 20.87 31.23
CA ASP A 565 -24.13 20.27 31.01
C ASP A 565 -24.76 20.78 29.72
N THR A 566 -24.58 19.98 28.67
CA THR A 566 -24.99 20.28 27.29
C THR A 566 -25.64 19.07 26.62
N SER A 567 -26.24 18.20 27.43
CA SER A 567 -26.67 16.87 27.00
C SER A 567 -27.72 16.90 25.88
N ASP A 568 -28.52 17.97 25.81
CA ASP A 568 -29.60 18.15 24.83
C ASP A 568 -29.13 18.74 23.49
N PHE A 569 -27.85 19.09 23.35
CA PHE A 569 -27.33 19.76 22.16
C PHE A 569 -26.87 18.74 21.12
N LEU A 570 -27.54 18.71 19.98
CA LEU A 570 -27.26 17.77 18.88
C LEU A 570 -26.85 18.50 17.60
N VAL A 571 -25.96 17.89 16.83
CA VAL A 571 -25.68 18.30 15.45
C VAL A 571 -26.85 17.89 14.55
N ASP A 572 -27.33 18.83 13.74
CA ASP A 572 -28.37 18.59 12.73
C ASP A 572 -27.93 17.47 11.76
N PRO A 573 -28.80 16.48 11.45
CA PRO A 573 -28.47 15.38 10.56
C PRO A 573 -27.93 15.81 9.18
N SER A 574 -28.33 16.98 8.68
CA SER A 574 -27.89 17.51 7.39
C SER A 574 -26.40 17.86 7.33
N PHE A 575 -25.74 18.02 8.48
CA PHE A 575 -24.30 18.29 8.58
C PHE A 575 -23.51 17.09 9.16
N ALA A 576 -24.17 15.93 9.31
CA ALA A 576 -23.58 14.73 9.89
C ALA A 576 -22.70 13.92 8.90
N ASP A 577 -22.50 14.41 7.67
CA ASP A 577 -21.72 13.78 6.61
C ASP A 577 -20.22 14.14 6.62
N GLY A 578 -19.80 14.99 7.56
CA GLY A 578 -18.42 15.44 7.72
C GLY A 578 -18.13 16.77 7.02
N SER A 579 -19.16 17.56 6.75
CA SER A 579 -19.06 18.91 6.19
C SER A 579 -18.61 20.00 7.18
N LEU A 580 -18.52 19.67 8.48
CA LEU A 580 -18.14 20.61 9.54
C LEU A 580 -16.63 20.74 9.69
N ASN A 581 -16.13 21.97 9.81
CA ASN A 581 -14.73 22.29 10.07
C ASN A 581 -14.57 22.98 11.43
N PRO A 582 -13.53 22.63 12.21
CA PRO A 582 -13.13 23.43 13.36
C PRO A 582 -12.80 24.87 12.93
N PHE A 583 -13.20 25.85 13.73
CA PHE A 583 -12.89 27.25 13.49
C PHE A 583 -12.63 28.00 14.80
N VAL A 584 -12.04 29.18 14.67
CA VAL A 584 -12.02 30.20 15.73
C VAL A 584 -12.27 31.57 15.11
N THR A 585 -12.99 32.41 15.85
CA THR A 585 -13.27 33.81 15.53
C THR A 585 -12.79 34.68 16.68
N LEU A 586 -11.96 35.67 16.35
CA LEU A 586 -11.40 36.67 17.25
C LEU A 586 -11.91 38.07 16.87
N LEU A 587 -11.95 39.01 17.82
CA LEU A 587 -12.47 40.38 17.58
C LEU A 587 -11.44 41.48 17.83
N SER A 588 -10.47 41.28 18.73
CA SER A 588 -9.60 42.37 19.20
C SER A 588 -8.15 42.19 18.82
N PHE A 589 -7.53 43.31 18.48
CA PHE A 589 -6.08 43.40 18.34
C PHE A 589 -5.35 42.80 19.54
N GLY A 590 -4.37 41.95 19.28
CA GLY A 590 -3.53 41.32 20.30
C GLY A 590 -4.12 40.08 20.97
N ASP A 591 -5.36 39.71 20.67
CA ASP A 591 -5.93 38.44 21.11
C ASP A 591 -5.11 37.27 20.53
N LYS A 592 -4.75 36.32 21.39
CA LYS A 592 -3.93 35.17 21.03
C LYS A 592 -4.52 33.89 21.62
N ILE A 593 -4.66 32.88 20.77
CA ILE A 593 -5.09 31.54 21.17
C ILE A 593 -4.11 30.49 20.66
N GLU A 594 -4.15 29.32 21.28
CA GLU A 594 -3.48 28.11 20.83
C GLU A 594 -4.50 26.98 20.71
N ALA A 595 -4.53 26.33 19.56
CA ALA A 595 -5.35 25.13 19.37
C ALA A 595 -4.54 23.87 19.68
N ASN A 596 -5.25 22.86 20.15
CA ASN A 596 -4.73 21.50 20.26
C ASN A 596 -5.80 20.54 19.74
N PHE A 597 -5.52 19.95 18.58
CA PHE A 597 -6.37 18.98 17.87
C PHE A 597 -6.09 17.53 18.29
N GLY A 598 -5.30 17.34 19.35
CA GLY A 598 -4.95 16.04 19.91
C GLY A 598 -3.53 15.57 19.57
N PRO A 599 -3.18 14.36 20.03
CA PRO A 599 -3.94 13.52 20.96
C PRO A 599 -3.81 13.96 22.44
N ASN A 600 -2.94 14.93 22.75
CA ASN A 600 -2.61 15.29 24.13
C ASN A 600 -3.64 16.22 24.77
N PHE A 601 -4.73 15.66 25.29
CA PHE A 601 -5.79 16.41 25.96
C PHE A 601 -5.57 16.45 27.48
N LYS A 602 -6.03 17.54 28.13
CA LYS A 602 -6.09 17.63 29.62
C LYS A 602 -7.39 17.00 30.16
N PHE A 603 -8.38 16.85 29.30
CA PHE A 603 -9.66 16.22 29.57
C PHE A 603 -9.51 14.73 29.31
N ASP A 604 -9.98 13.90 30.24
CA ASP A 604 -10.00 12.45 30.05
C ASP A 604 -11.15 12.07 29.10
N LEU A 605 -10.78 11.74 27.87
CA LEU A 605 -11.73 11.33 26.85
C LEU A 605 -12.39 9.98 27.15
N GLU A 606 -11.85 9.18 28.08
CA GLU A 606 -12.47 7.91 28.50
C GLU A 606 -13.69 8.11 29.40
N THR A 607 -13.89 9.33 29.91
CA THR A 607 -15.07 9.69 30.75
C THR A 607 -16.25 10.23 29.96
N LEU A 608 -16.16 10.27 28.63
CA LEU A 608 -17.22 10.65 27.69
C LEU A 608 -18.11 9.48 27.32
#